data_AF-A0A9E0INN4-F1
#
_entry.id   AF-A0A9E0INN4-F1
#
_cell.length_a   1.000
_cell.length_b   1.000
_cell.length_c   1.000
_cell.angle_alpha   90.00
_cell.angle_beta   90.00
_cell.angle_gamma   90.00
#
_symmetry.space_group_name_H-M   'P 1'
#
loop_
_entity.id
_entity.type
_entity.pdbx_description
1 polymer ?
#
loop_
_entity_poly.entity_id
_entity_poly.type
_entity_poly.pdbx_seq_one_letter_code
_entity_poly.pdbx_strand_id
1 'polypeptide(L)'
;MKLVSRPVSLGYPSHVTPITLLAPGRRRAGAARASNTVVPRTRWWVLLAATLVAAACGGRPARQVDQHAQAESLQQRCCESLTGPGRDQCLAALPRVDDPWVARTDRNQDTYACVARYFVCDPTTGAATTSSAQAQLECVEELDD
;
A
#
# COMPACT_ATOMS: atom_id res chain seq x y z
N MET A 1 -1.35 51.70 -14.70
CA MET A 1 -0.26 50.78 -15.13
C MET A 1 -0.85 49.73 -16.07
N LYS A 2 -0.14 49.42 -17.15
CA LYS A 2 -0.62 48.77 -18.39
C LYS A 2 -0.88 47.26 -18.23
N LEU A 3 -1.99 46.79 -18.78
CA LEU A 3 -2.22 45.39 -19.17
C LEU A 3 -1.32 45.05 -20.36
N VAL A 4 -0.66 43.88 -20.33
CA VAL A 4 0.00 43.29 -21.50
C VAL A 4 -0.45 41.84 -21.64
N SER A 5 -1.42 41.64 -22.52
CA SER A 5 -1.68 40.38 -23.21
C SER A 5 -0.57 40.13 -24.23
N ARG A 6 -0.17 38.86 -24.44
CA ARG A 6 0.19 38.36 -25.78
C ARG A 6 0.11 36.83 -25.90
N PRO A 7 -0.37 36.29 -27.04
CA PRO A 7 -0.58 34.87 -27.34
C PRO A 7 0.56 34.25 -28.19
N VAL A 8 0.67 32.91 -28.21
CA VAL A 8 1.43 32.12 -29.21
C VAL A 8 0.66 30.79 -29.41
N SER A 9 -0.17 30.67 -30.45
CA SER A 9 0.09 30.17 -31.82
C SER A 9 0.48 28.69 -31.97
N LEU A 10 -0.54 27.90 -32.31
CA LEU A 10 -0.62 26.78 -33.27
C LEU A 10 0.64 26.35 -34.03
N GLY A 11 0.80 25.03 -34.17
CA GLY A 11 1.64 24.44 -35.21
C GLY A 11 1.71 22.91 -35.18
N TYR A 12 0.67 22.23 -35.66
CA TYR A 12 0.78 20.87 -36.22
C TYR A 12 1.54 20.97 -37.56
N PRO A 13 2.36 19.98 -37.92
CA PRO A 13 1.97 19.21 -39.10
C PRO A 13 2.25 17.71 -39.01
N SER A 14 1.27 16.96 -39.51
CA SER A 14 1.38 15.59 -40.02
C SER A 14 2.38 15.52 -41.16
N HIS A 15 3.23 14.50 -41.26
CA HIS A 15 3.56 13.85 -42.53
C HIS A 15 4.05 12.41 -42.30
N VAL A 16 3.28 11.50 -42.88
CA VAL A 16 3.52 10.07 -43.05
C VAL A 16 4.46 9.87 -44.25
N THR A 17 5.40 8.93 -44.19
CA THR A 17 5.88 8.18 -45.37
C THR A 17 6.54 6.86 -44.94
N PRO A 18 6.55 5.83 -45.82
CA PRO A 18 6.29 4.44 -45.47
C PRO A 18 7.55 3.58 -45.28
N ILE A 19 7.45 2.55 -44.42
CA ILE A 19 8.45 1.48 -44.35
C ILE A 19 8.11 0.42 -45.40
N THR A 20 9.11 0.17 -46.23
CA THR A 20 9.16 -0.71 -47.39
C THR A 20 8.82 -2.16 -47.03
N LEU A 21 7.86 -2.73 -47.78
CA LEU A 21 7.59 -4.16 -47.84
C LEU A 21 8.81 -4.90 -48.43
N LEU A 22 9.42 -5.79 -47.65
CA LEU A 22 10.26 -6.87 -48.17
C LEU A 22 9.86 -8.19 -47.48
N ALA A 23 9.09 -8.99 -48.20
CA ALA A 23 9.07 -10.45 -48.10
C ALA A 23 9.55 -10.94 -49.48
N PRO A 24 10.28 -12.07 -49.63
CA PRO A 24 9.83 -13.38 -49.16
C PRO A 24 10.96 -14.36 -48.75
N GLY A 25 10.61 -15.50 -48.13
CA GLY A 25 11.58 -16.59 -47.96
C GLY A 25 11.11 -17.77 -47.12
N ARG A 26 10.56 -18.80 -47.77
CA ARG A 26 10.15 -20.09 -47.21
C ARG A 26 11.34 -20.88 -46.62
N ARG A 27 11.12 -21.59 -45.52
CA ARG A 27 11.17 -23.08 -45.41
C ARG A 27 10.88 -23.54 -43.98
N ARG A 28 10.00 -24.53 -43.85
CA ARG A 28 9.82 -25.36 -42.65
C ARG A 28 10.89 -26.44 -42.64
N ALA A 29 11.60 -26.59 -41.52
CA ALA A 29 12.21 -27.84 -41.09
C ALA A 29 12.37 -27.76 -39.57
N GLY A 30 11.77 -28.71 -38.86
CA GLY A 30 11.78 -28.75 -37.40
C GLY A 30 13.15 -29.10 -36.84
N ALA A 31 13.42 -28.60 -35.64
CA ALA A 31 14.40 -29.16 -34.73
C ALA A 31 14.00 -28.73 -33.32
N ALA A 32 13.85 -29.71 -32.44
CA ALA A 32 13.59 -29.52 -31.03
C ALA A 32 14.69 -28.66 -30.38
N ARG A 33 14.31 -27.65 -29.59
CA ARG A 33 15.06 -27.24 -28.41
C ARG A 33 14.18 -26.44 -27.48
N ALA A 34 14.18 -26.86 -26.22
CA ALA A 34 13.51 -26.20 -25.12
C ALA A 34 13.89 -24.72 -25.10
N SER A 35 12.89 -23.86 -25.33
CA SER A 35 13.03 -22.43 -25.12
C SER A 35 12.73 -22.17 -23.65
N ASN A 36 13.78 -21.85 -22.89
CA ASN A 36 13.65 -21.22 -21.59
C ASN A 36 12.74 -20.00 -21.74
N THR A 37 11.48 -20.14 -21.32
CA THR A 37 10.59 -19.01 -21.12
C THR A 37 11.17 -18.20 -19.97
N VAL A 38 12.03 -17.24 -20.31
CA VAL A 38 12.32 -16.12 -19.42
C VAL A 38 11.02 -15.34 -19.33
N VAL A 39 10.21 -15.69 -18.34
CA VAL A 39 9.04 -14.91 -17.94
C VAL A 39 9.55 -13.50 -17.64
N PRO A 40 9.04 -12.44 -18.29
CA PRO A 40 9.43 -11.09 -17.96
C PRO A 40 9.15 -10.85 -16.47
N ARG A 41 10.23 -10.60 -15.73
CA ARG A 41 10.32 -10.46 -14.27
C ARG A 41 9.78 -9.10 -13.81
N THR A 42 8.65 -8.66 -14.36
CA THR A 42 8.12 -7.30 -14.17
C THR A 42 6.61 -7.25 -13.91
N ARG A 43 5.97 -8.39 -13.58
CA ARG A 43 4.53 -8.43 -13.26
C ARG A 43 4.17 -9.04 -11.90
N TRP A 44 5.13 -9.23 -11.00
CA TRP A 44 4.86 -9.73 -9.64
C TRP A 44 4.49 -8.63 -8.63
N TRP A 45 4.79 -7.37 -8.92
CA TRP A 45 4.47 -6.26 -8.01
C TRP A 45 3.02 -5.77 -8.07
N VAL A 46 2.27 -6.13 -9.11
CA VAL A 46 0.87 -5.66 -9.26
C VAL A 46 -0.13 -6.58 -8.53
N LEU A 47 0.28 -7.79 -8.13
CA LEU A 47 -0.62 -8.74 -7.46
C LEU A 47 -0.60 -8.63 -5.91
N LEU A 48 0.33 -7.86 -5.33
CA LEU A 48 0.35 -7.61 -3.87
C LEU A 48 -0.57 -6.46 -3.44
N ALA A 49 -0.99 -5.59 -4.36
CA ALA A 49 -1.86 -4.45 -4.05
C ALA A 49 -3.36 -4.78 -4.11
N ALA A 50 -3.75 -5.92 -4.68
CA ALA A 50 -5.14 -6.21 -5.02
C ALA A 50 -5.86 -7.18 -4.06
N THR A 51 -5.24 -7.59 -2.95
CA THR A 51 -5.87 -8.51 -1.98
C THR A 51 -6.48 -7.83 -0.75
N LEU A 52 -6.51 -6.49 -0.68
CA LEU A 52 -7.07 -5.75 0.47
C LEU A 52 -8.55 -5.36 0.33
N VAL A 53 -9.21 -5.70 -0.79
CA VAL A 53 -10.57 -5.20 -1.12
C VAL A 53 -11.70 -6.20 -0.83
N ALA A 54 -11.42 -7.41 -0.32
CA ALA A 54 -12.45 -8.45 -0.15
C ALA A 54 -12.63 -8.95 1.30
N ALA A 55 -12.61 -8.05 2.29
CA ALA A 55 -12.99 -8.39 3.67
C ALA A 55 -14.18 -7.55 4.19
N ALA A 56 -14.89 -6.84 3.31
CA ALA A 56 -16.24 -6.39 3.60
C ALA A 56 -17.20 -7.53 3.24
N CYS A 57 -18.03 -7.95 4.21
CA CYS A 57 -19.05 -9.00 4.17
C CYS A 57 -18.58 -10.46 4.34
N GLY A 58 -18.90 -11.05 5.51
CA GLY A 58 -19.29 -12.46 5.58
C GLY A 58 -18.58 -13.35 6.60
N GLY A 59 -19.07 -13.31 7.84
CA GLY A 59 -19.46 -14.50 8.60
C GLY A 59 -18.45 -15.64 8.77
N ARG A 60 -17.74 -15.61 9.90
CA ARG A 60 -17.52 -16.73 10.83
C ARG A 60 -16.92 -16.17 12.11
N PRO A 61 -17.18 -16.74 13.30
CA PRO A 61 -16.40 -16.42 14.48
C PRO A 61 -15.01 -17.02 14.27
N ALA A 62 -14.16 -16.30 13.53
CA ALA A 62 -12.73 -16.43 13.71
C ALA A 62 -12.48 -16.30 15.21
N ARG A 63 -11.62 -17.14 15.79
CA ARG A 63 -11.09 -16.90 17.14
C ARG A 63 -10.85 -15.40 17.24
N GLN A 64 -11.57 -14.74 18.16
CA GLN A 64 -11.56 -13.30 18.30
C GLN A 64 -10.09 -12.90 18.46
N VAL A 65 -9.52 -12.37 17.39
CA VAL A 65 -8.11 -11.93 17.38
C VAL A 65 -8.10 -10.71 18.27
N ASP A 66 -7.22 -10.71 19.28
CA ASP A 66 -7.05 -9.53 20.13
C ASP A 66 -6.42 -8.42 19.28
N GLN A 67 -7.27 -7.50 18.82
CA GLN A 67 -6.90 -6.42 17.92
C GLN A 67 -5.98 -5.43 18.63
N HIS A 68 -6.15 -5.26 19.94
CA HIS A 68 -5.26 -4.44 20.76
C HIS A 68 -3.84 -5.01 20.73
N ALA A 69 -3.68 -6.30 21.05
CA ALA A 69 -2.37 -6.95 21.03
C ALA A 69 -1.73 -6.93 19.62
N GLN A 70 -2.56 -7.08 18.58
CA GLN A 70 -2.09 -6.97 17.20
C GLN A 70 -1.57 -5.56 16.88
N ALA A 71 -2.35 -4.52 17.18
CA ALA A 71 -1.98 -3.13 16.95
C ALA A 71 -0.70 -2.76 17.71
N GLU A 72 -0.61 -3.10 19.00
CA GLU A 72 0.60 -2.89 19.80
C GLU A 72 1.82 -3.59 19.18
N SER A 73 1.68 -4.84 18.72
CA SER A 73 2.80 -5.57 18.11
C SER A 73 3.30 -4.94 16.81
N LEU A 74 2.43 -4.30 16.03
CA LEU A 74 2.80 -3.60 14.81
C LEU A 74 3.58 -2.34 15.13
N GLN A 75 3.10 -1.56 16.11
CA GLN A 75 3.75 -0.33 16.55
C GLN A 75 5.09 -0.63 17.22
N GLN A 76 5.16 -1.67 18.05
CA GLN A 76 6.41 -2.11 18.68
C GLN A 76 7.46 -2.51 17.64
N ARG A 77 7.09 -3.34 16.65
CA ARG A 77 8.01 -3.72 15.57
C ARG A 77 8.48 -2.53 14.74
N CYS A 78 7.62 -1.54 14.54
CA CYS A 78 7.99 -0.29 13.88
C CYS A 78 9.06 0.46 14.68
N CYS A 79 8.85 0.65 15.98
CA CYS A 79 9.86 1.27 16.84
C CYS A 79 11.16 0.45 16.90
N GLU A 80 11.09 -0.88 17.00
CA GLU A 80 12.25 -1.77 17.04
C GLU A 80 13.11 -1.73 15.77
N SER A 81 12.56 -1.25 14.65
CA SER A 81 13.34 -1.02 13.43
C SER A 81 14.31 0.16 13.52
N LEU A 82 14.08 1.07 14.47
CA LEU A 82 14.97 2.18 14.77
C LEU A 82 16.19 1.70 15.58
N THR A 83 17.26 2.49 15.57
CA THR A 83 18.48 2.21 16.35
C THR A 83 18.79 3.33 17.34
N GLY A 84 19.39 2.94 18.48
CA GLY A 84 19.87 3.89 19.48
C GLY A 84 18.75 4.66 20.19
N PRO A 85 19.00 5.91 20.63
CA PRO A 85 18.06 6.68 21.45
C PRO A 85 16.68 6.88 20.80
N GLY A 86 16.60 6.92 19.47
CA GLY A 86 15.33 7.05 18.74
C GLY A 86 14.41 5.85 18.93
N ARG A 87 14.97 4.64 19.00
CA ARG A 87 14.21 3.41 19.32
C ARG A 87 13.61 3.50 20.71
N ASP A 88 14.44 3.85 21.69
CA ASP A 88 14.04 3.84 23.10
C ASP A 88 12.98 4.91 23.37
N GLN A 89 13.10 6.09 22.73
CA GLN A 89 12.07 7.14 22.77
C GLN A 89 10.76 6.70 22.11
N CYS A 90 10.83 6.04 20.94
CA CYS A 90 9.65 5.53 20.25
C CYS A 90 8.90 4.50 21.13
N LEU A 91 9.62 3.53 21.69
CA LEU A 91 9.04 2.50 22.56
C LEU A 91 8.41 3.08 23.83
N ALA A 92 9.01 4.12 24.41
CA ALA A 92 8.47 4.81 25.58
C ALA A 92 7.21 5.64 25.27
N ALA A 93 7.06 6.08 24.02
CA ALA A 93 5.91 6.85 23.55
C ALA A 93 4.73 5.99 23.09
N LEU A 94 4.89 4.66 23.03
CA LEU A 94 3.80 3.77 22.63
C LEU A 94 2.63 3.86 23.62
N PRO A 95 1.40 4.08 23.13
CA PRO A 95 0.23 4.17 23.99
C PRO A 95 0.02 2.82 24.70
N ARG A 96 -0.12 2.89 26.02
CA ARG A 96 -0.49 1.75 26.87
C ARG A 96 -1.90 1.95 27.38
N VAL A 97 -2.68 0.89 27.41
CA VAL A 97 -3.98 0.91 28.05
C VAL A 97 -3.80 0.51 29.51
N ASP A 98 -4.06 1.43 30.43
CA ASP A 98 -3.87 1.21 31.86
C ASP A 98 -4.89 0.21 32.46
N ASP A 99 -6.10 0.17 31.91
CA ASP A 99 -7.15 -0.79 32.30
C ASP A 99 -7.39 -1.83 31.18
N PRO A 100 -7.01 -3.11 31.40
CA PRO A 100 -7.19 -4.16 30.39
C PRO A 100 -8.66 -4.45 30.07
N TRP A 101 -9.62 -4.01 30.89
CA TRP A 101 -11.04 -4.12 30.54
C TRP A 101 -11.46 -3.13 29.46
N VAL A 102 -10.89 -1.92 29.47
CA VAL A 102 -11.13 -0.92 28.43
C VAL A 102 -10.65 -1.46 27.08
N ALA A 103 -9.46 -2.07 27.01
CA ALA A 103 -8.96 -2.65 25.77
C ALA A 103 -9.86 -3.74 25.18
N ARG A 104 -10.69 -4.41 26.00
CA ARG A 104 -11.50 -5.57 25.62
C ARG A 104 -12.93 -5.25 25.19
N THR A 105 -13.37 -3.98 25.28
CA THR A 105 -14.71 -3.62 24.80
C THR A 105 -14.80 -3.81 23.30
N ASP A 106 -15.96 -4.22 22.78
CA ASP A 106 -16.16 -4.44 21.34
C ASP A 106 -15.83 -3.17 20.54
N ARG A 107 -16.27 -2.00 21.03
CA ARG A 107 -15.96 -0.70 20.43
C ARG A 107 -14.46 -0.44 20.29
N ASN A 108 -13.69 -0.78 21.32
CA ASN A 108 -12.24 -0.57 21.28
C ASN A 108 -11.55 -1.62 20.42
N GLN A 109 -12.04 -2.87 20.41
CA GLN A 109 -11.53 -3.90 19.50
C GLN A 109 -11.75 -3.50 18.03
N ASP A 110 -12.89 -2.91 17.69
CA ASP A 110 -13.13 -2.37 16.34
C ASP A 110 -12.21 -1.20 16.01
N THR A 111 -12.00 -0.28 16.97
CA THR A 111 -11.02 0.81 16.83
C THR A 111 -9.60 0.27 16.60
N TYR A 112 -9.16 -0.71 17.38
CA TYR A 112 -7.84 -1.32 17.20
C TYR A 112 -7.74 -2.11 15.90
N ALA A 113 -8.83 -2.68 15.40
CA ALA A 113 -8.87 -3.32 14.09
C ALA A 113 -8.60 -2.29 12.97
N CYS A 114 -9.18 -1.09 13.06
CA CYS A 114 -8.86 0.02 12.15
C CYS A 114 -7.38 0.39 12.19
N VAL A 115 -6.81 0.54 13.40
CA VAL A 115 -5.38 0.81 13.59
C VAL A 115 -4.53 -0.30 12.96
N ALA A 116 -4.75 -1.56 13.35
CA ALA A 116 -3.97 -2.69 12.86
C ALA A 116 -4.07 -2.89 11.34
N ARG A 117 -5.23 -2.58 10.74
CA ARG A 117 -5.47 -2.73 9.30
C ARG A 117 -4.72 -1.70 8.47
N TYR A 118 -4.71 -0.44 8.90
CA TYR A 118 -4.20 0.66 8.09
C TYR A 118 -2.82 1.16 8.51
N PHE A 119 -2.27 0.66 9.61
CA PHE A 119 -0.95 1.07 10.09
C PHE A 119 0.15 0.83 9.05
N VAL A 120 0.87 1.89 8.70
CA VAL A 120 2.09 1.84 7.90
C VAL A 120 3.18 2.58 8.64
N CYS A 121 4.30 1.88 8.90
CA CYS A 121 5.45 2.42 9.62
C CYS A 121 6.24 3.41 8.77
N ASP A 122 6.53 4.60 9.31
CA ASP A 122 7.59 5.48 8.84
C ASP A 122 8.93 5.01 9.42
N PRO A 123 9.87 4.52 8.60
CA PRO A 123 11.14 3.97 9.08
C PRO A 123 12.08 5.02 9.67
N THR A 124 11.80 6.31 9.47
CA THR A 124 12.64 7.41 9.99
C THR A 124 12.25 7.77 11.42
N THR A 125 10.96 7.70 11.74
CA THR A 125 10.40 8.20 13.00
C THR A 125 9.86 7.09 13.89
N GLY A 126 9.61 5.89 13.35
CA GLY A 126 8.96 4.79 14.07
C GLY A 126 7.46 5.02 14.32
N ALA A 127 6.87 6.05 13.71
CA ALA A 127 5.47 6.39 13.82
C ALA A 127 4.67 5.89 12.62
N ALA A 128 3.34 6.02 12.68
CA ALA A 128 2.49 5.85 11.51
C ALA A 128 2.78 6.95 10.47
N THR A 129 2.85 6.61 9.18
CA THR A 129 2.93 7.62 8.12
C THR A 129 1.67 8.50 8.11
N THR A 130 1.77 9.74 7.63
CA THR A 130 0.61 10.66 7.57
C THR A 130 -0.59 10.07 6.83
N SER A 131 -0.37 9.38 5.71
CA SER A 131 -1.45 8.74 4.95
C SER A 131 -2.07 7.58 5.72
N SER A 132 -1.29 6.80 6.46
CA SER A 132 -1.82 5.72 7.28
C SER A 132 -2.61 6.23 8.48
N ALA A 133 -2.18 7.33 9.10
CA ALA A 133 -2.92 7.95 10.19
C ALA A 133 -4.28 8.47 9.71
N GLN A 134 -4.31 9.09 8.52
CA GLN A 134 -5.56 9.54 7.90
C GLN A 134 -6.52 8.37 7.62
N ALA A 135 -6.04 7.27 7.04
CA ALA A 135 -6.86 6.09 6.78
C ALA A 135 -7.38 5.41 8.07
N GLN A 136 -6.62 5.50 9.17
CA GLN A 136 -7.09 5.02 10.48
C GLN A 136 -8.24 5.88 11.01
N LEU A 137 -8.14 7.21 10.90
CA LEU A 137 -9.19 8.13 11.31
C LEU A 137 -10.47 7.90 10.49
N GLU A 138 -10.36 7.82 9.17
CA GLU A 138 -11.50 7.55 8.29
C GLU A 138 -12.21 6.24 8.65
N CYS A 139 -11.45 5.20 8.98
CA CYS A 139 -12.00 3.92 9.45
C CYS A 139 -12.74 4.07 10.79
N VAL A 140 -12.17 4.81 11.75
CA VAL A 140 -12.79 5.01 13.06
C VAL A 140 -14.04 5.87 12.97
N GLU A 141 -14.04 6.90 12.12
CA GLU A 141 -15.21 7.74 11.83
C GLU A 141 -16.37 6.89 11.27
N GLU A 142 -16.09 5.98 10.32
CA GLU A 142 -17.10 5.05 9.78
C GLU A 142 -17.70 4.11 10.85
N LEU A 143 -16.98 3.84 11.95
CA LEU A 143 -17.54 3.05 13.04
C LEU A 143 -18.56 3.84 13.88
N ASP A 144 -18.49 5.18 13.90
CA ASP A 144 -19.41 6.03 14.70
C ASP A 144 -20.72 6.40 13.96
N ASP A 145 -20.80 6.14 12.65
CA ASP A 145 -21.98 6.35 11.79
C ASP A 145 -22.99 5.18 11.82
#